data_AF-R6A5Q0-F1
#
_entry.id   AF-R6A5Q0-F1
#
_cell.length_a   1.000
_cell.length_b   1.000
_cell.length_c   1.000
_cell.angle_alpha   90.00
_cell.angle_beta   90.00
_cell.angle_gamma   90.00
#
_symmetry.space_group_name_H-M   'P 1'
#
loop_
_entity.id
_entity.type
_entity.pdbx_description
1 polymer ?
#
loop_
_entity_poly.entity_id
_entity_poly.type
_entity_poly.pdbx_seq_one_letter_code
_entity_poly.pdbx_strand_id
1 'polypeptide(L)'
;MSFPDATDKPSRTILTGEGGTGASRFKHVIECPDGRFRRLVPDELDQLQGFPKGWTDTGMTDGHRAFCMGNALVTGVPHRIGEAMVEVYGL
;
A
#
# COMPACT_ATOMS: atom_id res chain seq x y z
N MET A 1 -2.85 -12.67 13.10
CA MET A 1 -2.96 -11.33 12.50
C MET A 1 -3.16 -10.36 13.64
N SER A 2 -2.38 -9.29 13.72
CA SER A 2 -2.56 -8.29 14.77
C SER A 2 -3.75 -7.42 14.42
N PHE A 3 -4.52 -7.07 15.45
CA PHE A 3 -5.49 -5.99 15.39
C PHE A 3 -5.20 -5.12 16.62
N PRO A 4 -4.98 -3.81 16.45
CA PRO A 4 -4.75 -3.10 15.18
C PRO A 4 -3.44 -3.55 14.48
N ASP A 5 -3.25 -3.10 13.25
CA ASP A 5 -1.97 -3.13 12.54
C ASP A 5 -0.97 -2.19 13.25
N ALA A 6 0.25 -2.67 13.43
CA ALA A 6 1.31 -1.95 14.12
C ALA A 6 1.94 -0.90 13.19
N THR A 7 2.02 0.36 13.63
CA THR A 7 2.60 1.48 12.85
C THR A 7 4.12 1.60 12.99
N ASP A 8 4.72 0.81 13.88
CA ASP A 8 6.16 0.78 14.18
C ASP A 8 6.90 -0.41 13.52
N LYS A 9 6.19 -1.19 12.70
CA LYS A 9 6.70 -2.37 12.02
C LYS A 9 6.42 -2.28 10.52
N PRO A 10 7.13 -3.07 9.68
CA PRO A 10 6.79 -3.18 8.27
C PRO A 10 5.32 -3.55 8.09
N SER A 11 4.65 -2.86 7.15
CA SER A 11 3.27 -3.18 6.80
C SER A 11 3.16 -4.61 6.29
N ARG A 12 2.03 -5.25 6.58
CA ARG A 12 1.66 -6.48 5.88
C ARG A 12 1.23 -6.17 4.44
N THR A 13 1.09 -7.21 3.64
CA THR A 13 0.69 -7.10 2.24
C THR A 13 -0.69 -6.43 2.10
N ILE A 14 -0.76 -5.42 1.24
CA ILE A 14 -2.02 -4.82 0.77
C ILE A 14 -2.70 -5.83 -0.14
N LEU A 15 -3.94 -6.21 0.17
CA LEU A 15 -4.73 -7.07 -0.72
C LEU A 15 -5.61 -6.21 -1.62
N THR A 16 -5.98 -6.72 -2.78
CA THR A 16 -6.82 -6.01 -3.76
C THR A 16 -8.20 -5.62 -3.23
N GLY A 17 -8.69 -6.32 -2.20
CA GLY A 17 -9.92 -6.00 -1.47
C GLY A 17 -9.76 -4.98 -0.34
N GLU A 18 -8.62 -4.29 -0.22
CA GLU A 18 -8.36 -3.30 0.83
C GLU A 18 -9.41 -2.18 0.84
N GLY A 19 -9.82 -1.72 -0.35
CA GLY A 19 -10.79 -0.66 -0.52
C GLY A 19 -12.24 -1.00 -0.11
N GLY A 20 -13.08 0.03 -0.10
CA GLY A 20 -14.52 -0.08 0.15
C GLY A 20 -14.89 -0.22 1.64
N THR A 21 -16.20 -0.25 1.93
CA THR A 21 -16.75 -0.13 3.30
C THR A 21 -16.90 -1.46 4.04
N GLY A 22 -17.10 -2.59 3.34
CA GLY A 22 -17.30 -3.91 3.97
C GLY A 22 -16.19 -4.31 4.94
N ALA A 23 -16.55 -4.93 6.07
CA ALA A 23 -15.58 -5.41 7.05
C ALA A 23 -14.87 -6.68 6.54
N SER A 24 -13.56 -6.79 6.79
CA SER A 24 -12.79 -7.98 6.46
C SER A 24 -11.52 -8.07 7.29
N ARG A 25 -11.09 -9.30 7.61
CA ARG A 25 -9.87 -9.62 8.36
C ARG A 25 -8.57 -9.17 7.68
N PHE A 26 -8.61 -8.93 6.36
CA PHE A 26 -7.44 -8.55 5.58
C PHE A 26 -7.29 -7.03 5.40
N LYS A 27 -8.24 -6.22 5.88
CA LYS A 27 -8.16 -4.75 5.78
C LYS A 27 -7.28 -4.19 6.87
N HIS A 28 -6.40 -3.27 6.48
CA HIS A 28 -5.53 -2.57 7.40
C HIS A 28 -6.37 -1.68 8.31
N VAL A 29 -6.14 -1.79 9.61
CA VAL A 29 -6.77 -0.95 10.62
C VAL A 29 -5.71 -0.52 11.62
N ILE A 30 -5.54 0.79 11.78
CA ILE A 30 -4.61 1.36 12.75
C ILE A 30 -5.38 2.06 13.87
N GLU A 31 -4.77 2.10 15.05
CA GLU A 31 -5.24 2.89 16.19
C GLU A 31 -4.65 4.30 16.12
N CYS A 32 -5.51 5.30 16.23
CA CYS A 32 -5.14 6.70 16.27
C CYS A 32 -4.76 7.12 17.71
N PRO A 33 -3.99 8.22 17.90
CA PRO A 33 -3.61 8.71 19.23
C PRO A 33 -4.79 9.02 20.17
N ASP A 34 -5.99 9.24 19.62
CA ASP A 34 -7.22 9.50 20.37
C ASP A 34 -8.00 8.22 20.73
N GLY A 35 -7.42 7.04 20.49
CA GLY A 35 -8.01 5.73 20.76
C GLY A 35 -9.05 5.27 19.73
N ARG A 36 -9.28 6.02 18.64
CA ARG A 36 -10.17 5.59 17.55
C ARG A 36 -9.43 4.71 16.56
N PHE A 37 -10.15 3.76 15.96
CA PHE A 37 -9.62 2.93 14.88
C PHE A 37 -10.04 3.46 13.52
N ARG A 38 -9.12 3.44 12.54
CA ARG A 38 -9.44 3.78 11.15
C ARG A 38 -8.74 2.88 10.15
N ARG A 39 -9.25 2.89 8.91
CA ARG A 39 -8.58 2.28 7.77
C ARG A 39 -7.56 3.23 7.17
N LEU A 40 -6.65 2.66 6.39
CA LEU A 40 -5.76 3.44 5.55
C LEU A 40 -6.54 4.10 4.41
N VAL A 41 -6.18 5.33 4.07
CA VAL A 41 -6.74 6.06 2.92
C VAL A 41 -5.91 5.75 1.67
N PRO A 42 -6.47 5.94 0.45
CA PRO A 42 -5.76 5.62 -0.79
C PRO A 42 -4.35 6.22 -0.90
N ASP A 43 -4.17 7.45 -0.43
CA ASP A 43 -2.87 8.13 -0.40
C ASP A 43 -1.83 7.40 0.46
N GLU A 44 -2.25 6.79 1.58
CA GLU A 44 -1.36 5.99 2.43
C GLU A 44 -1.02 4.65 1.76
N LEU A 45 -1.95 4.08 0.98
CA LEU A 45 -1.70 2.88 0.19
C LEU A 45 -0.66 3.14 -0.93
N ASP A 46 -0.75 4.30 -1.59
CA ASP A 46 0.25 4.74 -2.59
C ASP A 46 1.64 4.77 -1.95
N GLN A 47 1.75 5.39 -0.77
CA GLN A 47 3.02 5.53 -0.05
C GLN A 47 3.57 4.19 0.47
N LEU A 48 2.72 3.27 0.92
CA LEU A 48 3.14 1.93 1.33
C LEU A 48 3.78 1.13 0.19
N GLN A 49 3.35 1.37 -1.05
CA GLN A 49 3.97 0.77 -2.24
C GLN A 49 5.15 1.59 -2.78
N GLY A 50 5.54 2.66 -2.09
CA GLY A 50 6.66 3.53 -2.48
C GLY A 50 6.34 4.48 -3.63
N PHE A 51 5.06 4.72 -3.94
CA PHE A 51 4.64 5.75 -4.88
C PHE A 51 4.48 7.11 -4.16
N PRO A 52 4.59 8.24 -4.89
CA PRO A 52 4.20 9.55 -4.38
C PRO A 52 2.73 9.58 -3.94
N LYS A 53 2.42 10.43 -2.96
CA LYS A 53 1.04 10.68 -2.54
C LYS A 53 0.18 11.13 -3.73
N GLY A 54 -0.98 10.50 -3.93
CA GLY A 54 -1.90 10.83 -5.02
C GLY A 54 -1.53 10.19 -6.37
N TRP A 55 -0.59 9.25 -6.40
CA TRP A 55 -0.19 8.56 -7.63
C TRP A 55 -1.37 7.90 -8.36
N THR A 56 -2.33 7.36 -7.61
CA THR A 56 -3.53 6.74 -8.17
C THR A 56 -4.71 7.69 -8.33
N ASP A 57 -4.56 8.98 -8.00
CA ASP A 57 -5.62 9.98 -8.12
C ASP A 57 -5.79 10.47 -9.57
N THR A 58 -6.27 9.56 -10.42
CA THR A 58 -6.49 9.81 -11.85
C THR A 58 -7.99 9.82 -12.22
N GLY A 59 -8.85 10.15 -11.25
CA GLY A 59 -10.31 10.00 -11.37
C GLY A 59 -10.83 8.59 -11.04
N MET A 60 -9.99 7.70 -10.49
CA MET A 60 -10.40 6.40 -9.98
C MET A 60 -11.18 6.54 -8.67
N THR A 61 -12.11 5.61 -8.41
CA THR A 61 -12.73 5.49 -7.08
C THR A 61 -11.71 4.97 -6.06
N ASP A 62 -11.88 5.27 -4.78
CA ASP A 62 -10.99 4.77 -3.71
C ASP A 62 -10.83 3.24 -3.74
N GLY A 63 -11.90 2.52 -4.11
CA GLY A 63 -11.86 1.07 -4.29
C GLY A 63 -10.91 0.63 -5.40
N HIS A 64 -10.96 1.30 -6.56
CA HIS A 64 -10.03 1.03 -7.67
C HIS A 64 -8.60 1.46 -7.35
N ARG A 65 -8.41 2.58 -6.65
CA ARG A 65 -7.09 3.01 -6.17
C ARG A 65 -6.45 1.94 -5.27
N ALA A 66 -7.22 1.41 -4.32
CA ALA A 66 -6.79 0.30 -3.47
C ALA A 66 -6.55 -1.00 -4.24
N PHE A 67 -7.37 -1.30 -5.25
CA PHE A 67 -7.18 -2.45 -6.14
C PHE A 67 -5.86 -2.37 -6.93
N CYS A 68 -5.52 -1.19 -7.47
CA CYS A 68 -4.24 -0.94 -8.12
C CYS A 68 -3.08 -1.16 -7.16
N MET A 69 -3.15 -0.57 -5.95
CA MET A 69 -2.10 -0.73 -4.95
C MET A 69 -1.97 -2.18 -4.46
N GLY A 70 -3.05 -2.94 -4.32
CA GLY A 70 -2.97 -4.36 -3.97
C GLY A 70 -2.28 -5.25 -5.01
N ASN A 71 -2.20 -4.81 -6.28
CA ASN A 71 -1.50 -5.53 -7.36
C ASN A 71 -0.11 -4.95 -7.68
N ALA A 72 0.23 -3.79 -7.13
CA ALA A 72 1.49 -3.12 -7.42
C ALA A 72 2.69 -3.85 -6.76
N LEU A 73 3.87 -3.63 -7.33
CA LEU A 73 5.14 -3.93 -6.66
C LEU A 73 5.57 -2.71 -5.85
N VAL A 74 6.20 -2.94 -4.69
CA VAL A 74 6.88 -1.87 -3.94
C VAL A 74 7.97 -1.29 -4.84
N THR A 75 7.87 -0.02 -5.26
CA THR A 75 8.66 0.60 -6.35
C THR A 75 10.18 0.45 -6.19
N GLY A 76 10.68 0.45 -4.96
CA GLY A 76 12.11 0.24 -4.68
C GLY A 76 12.63 -1.14 -5.09
N VAL A 77 11.77 -2.17 -5.17
CA VAL A 77 12.16 -3.53 -5.57
C VAL A 77 12.48 -3.60 -7.07
N PRO A 78 11.57 -3.28 -8.01
CA PRO A 78 11.89 -3.29 -9.43
C PRO A 78 12.99 -2.29 -9.80
N HIS A 79 13.13 -1.17 -9.07
CA HIS A 79 14.24 -0.24 -9.26
C HIS A 79 15.60 -0.92 -9.03
N ARG A 80 15.78 -1.57 -7.88
CA ARG A 80 17.04 -2.29 -7.55
C ARG A 80 17.32 -3.46 -8.49
N ILE A 81 16.27 -4.14 -8.96
CA ILE A 81 16.42 -5.17 -9.99
C ILE A 81 16.96 -4.54 -11.29
N GLY A 82 16.42 -3.38 -11.68
CA GLY A 82 16.90 -2.62 -12.83
C GLY A 82 18.37 -2.21 -12.72
N GLU A 83 18.80 -1.71 -11.57
CA GLU A 83 20.21 -1.37 -11.31
C GLU A 83 21.12 -2.60 -11.48
N ALA A 84 20.73 -3.74 -10.91
CA ALA A 84 21.48 -4.99 -11.05
C ALA A 84 21.54 -5.47 -12.50
N MET A 85 20.46 -5.28 -13.27
CA MET A 85 20.45 -5.61 -14.70
C MET A 85 21.40 -4.73 -15.51
N VAL A 86 21.48 -3.42 -15.22
CA VAL A 86 22.45 -2.51 -15.83
C VAL A 86 23.88 -2.95 -15.53
N GLU A 87 24.17 -3.31 -14.29
CA GLU A 87 25.50 -3.80 -13.88
C GLU A 87 25.89 -5.11 -14.59
N VAL A 88 24.98 -6.08 -14.65
CA VAL A 88 25.27 -7.42 -15.22
C VAL A 88 25.31 -7.41 -16.74
N TYR A 89 24.43 -6.63 -17.39
CA TYR A 89 24.22 -6.68 -18.84
C TYR A 89 24.77 -5.46 -19.60
N GLY A 90 25.24 -4.42 -18.91
CA GLY A 90 25.81 -3.21 -19.53
C GLY A 90 24.78 -2.39 -20.32
N LEU A 91 23.54 -2.32 -19.83
CA LEU A 91 22.45 -1.54 -20.42
C LEU A 91 22.63 -0.02 -20.28
#